data_AF-A0A411PGM9-F1
#
_entry.id   AF-A0A411PGM9-F1
#
_cell.length_a   1.000
_cell.length_b   1.000
_cell.length_c   1.000
_cell.angle_alpha   90.00
_cell.angle_beta   90.00
_cell.angle_gamma   90.00
#
_symmetry.space_group_name_H-M   'P 1'
#
loop_
_entity.id
_entity.type
_entity.pdbx_description
1 polymer ?
#
loop_
_entity_poly.entity_id
_entity_poly.type
_entity_poly.pdbx_seq_one_letter_code
_entity_poly.pdbx_strand_id
1 'polypeptide(L)'
;MLNWSELKFKPIEGDSGRVRATNFHEVIVEPLVAFCSGTIFSPKKGIYHLLHPLSTMVDGVRKQYETKLFGKIKLRNIAHIPGAPEFIFYGTNLDTGVSVRIGRESIRDYHIGSANDHDITLAQAVSISSAFPPFLSPVLLDGSSWTWRDSEYQKLPEVDIKRLRNELAFCDGGLYDNMGLEMLWKHGENKEYDTVFSCDAGAPFPAPWNSRWRWFGNWIGKFLRMSDIMVNQQRALRKRTLARNYQAGEYRGAYWCIENRLDFRNYCSLFATPEKFESYLNLKKLGTQLDAFSGDDNKKLVNWGYLHTDESIRSWYDSSIEKGLALPYPFA
;
A
#
# COMPACT_ATOMS: atom_id res chain seq x y z
N MET A 1 -1.55 17.48 -2.17
CA MET A 1 -1.26 16.12 -2.68
C MET A 1 -2.41 15.50 -3.48
N LEU A 2 -3.62 16.07 -3.50
CA LEU A 2 -4.63 15.75 -4.53
C LEU A 2 -4.42 16.63 -5.76
N ASN A 3 -3.19 16.57 -6.25
CA ASN A 3 -2.64 17.53 -7.20
C ASN A 3 -2.80 17.01 -8.63
N TRP A 4 -3.79 16.17 -8.89
CA TRP A 4 -4.01 15.59 -10.23
C TRP A 4 -4.22 16.70 -11.27
N SER A 5 -4.92 17.77 -10.89
CA SER A 5 -5.10 18.97 -11.71
C SER A 5 -3.82 19.81 -11.88
N GLU A 6 -2.81 19.62 -11.04
CA GLU A 6 -1.51 20.30 -11.14
C GLU A 6 -0.51 19.52 -12.02
N LEU A 7 -0.80 18.25 -12.32
CA LEU A 7 0.03 17.44 -13.20
C LEU A 7 -0.11 17.92 -14.65
N LYS A 8 1.04 18.16 -15.28
CA LYS A 8 1.15 18.60 -16.68
C LYS A 8 1.40 17.39 -17.55
N PHE A 9 0.35 16.88 -18.18
CA PHE A 9 0.43 15.74 -19.08
C PHE A 9 0.88 16.16 -20.48
N LYS A 10 1.82 15.41 -21.05
CA LYS A 10 2.24 15.53 -22.45
C LYS A 10 2.14 14.16 -23.14
N PRO A 11 1.77 14.12 -24.43
CA PRO A 11 1.87 12.90 -25.22
C PRO A 11 3.31 12.35 -25.21
N ILE A 12 3.43 11.03 -25.28
CA ILE A 12 4.71 10.36 -25.54
C ILE A 12 4.86 10.26 -27.06
N GLU A 13 5.97 10.75 -27.62
CA GLU A 13 6.22 10.70 -29.06
C GLU A 13 6.32 9.25 -29.54
N GLY A 14 5.71 8.94 -30.70
CA GLY A 14 5.82 7.63 -31.35
C GLY A 14 4.79 6.58 -30.95
N ASP A 15 3.83 6.82 -30.04
CA ASP A 15 2.88 5.76 -29.65
C ASP A 15 1.48 6.18 -29.10
N SER A 16 0.47 5.39 -29.48
CA SER A 16 -0.85 5.02 -28.90
C SER A 16 -1.62 5.92 -27.93
N GLY A 17 -1.52 7.25 -28.00
CA GLY A 17 -2.32 8.13 -27.13
C GLY A 17 -1.93 8.05 -25.65
N ARG A 18 -0.72 7.52 -25.35
CA ARG A 18 -0.14 7.52 -24.01
C ARG A 18 0.30 8.93 -23.64
N VAL A 19 0.10 9.29 -22.38
CA VAL A 19 0.53 10.59 -21.82
C VAL A 19 1.41 10.38 -20.60
N ARG A 20 2.36 11.28 -20.37
CA ARG A 20 3.21 11.32 -19.17
C ARG A 20 3.10 12.67 -18.47
N ALA A 21 3.08 12.66 -17.15
CA ALA A 21 3.16 13.89 -16.35
C ALA A 21 4.62 14.37 -16.28
N THR A 22 4.93 15.56 -16.82
CA THR A 22 6.31 16.09 -16.88
C THR A 22 6.81 16.68 -15.57
N ASN A 23 5.91 16.96 -14.62
CA ASN A 23 6.21 17.54 -13.31
C ASN A 23 5.81 16.59 -12.15
N PHE A 24 5.64 15.29 -12.43
CA PHE A 24 5.28 14.31 -11.40
C PHE A 24 6.27 14.29 -10.22
N HIS A 25 7.56 14.43 -10.52
CA HIS A 25 8.61 14.44 -9.51
C HIS A 25 8.45 15.60 -8.52
N GLU A 26 8.26 16.81 -9.02
CA GLU A 26 8.06 18.03 -8.21
C GLU A 26 6.75 17.99 -7.42
N VAL A 27 5.65 17.57 -8.07
CA VAL A 27 4.29 17.68 -7.50
C VAL A 27 3.97 16.55 -6.52
N ILE A 28 4.52 15.35 -6.73
CA ILE A 28 4.18 14.14 -5.96
C ILE A 28 5.40 13.58 -5.22
N VAL A 29 6.51 13.37 -5.91
CA VAL A 29 7.65 12.63 -5.34
C VAL A 29 8.34 13.46 -4.24
N GLU A 30 8.68 14.72 -4.50
CA GLU A 30 9.36 15.60 -3.53
C GLU A 30 8.58 15.78 -2.22
N PRO A 31 7.28 16.14 -2.23
CA PRO A 31 6.49 16.23 -1.00
C PRO A 31 6.41 14.91 -0.22
N LEU A 32 6.32 13.78 -0.92
CA LEU A 32 6.27 12.46 -0.29
C LEU A 32 7.64 12.09 0.32
N VAL A 33 8.73 12.35 -0.38
CA VAL A 33 10.09 12.15 0.13
C VAL A 33 10.35 13.02 1.35
N ALA A 34 9.94 14.30 1.33
CA ALA A 34 10.04 15.20 2.47
C ALA A 34 9.22 14.72 3.67
N PHE A 35 8.02 14.18 3.44
CA PHE A 35 7.20 13.57 4.49
C PHE A 35 7.88 12.34 5.11
N CYS A 36 8.41 11.44 4.27
CA CYS A 36 9.11 10.22 4.70
C CYS A 36 10.46 10.50 5.39
N SER A 37 11.04 11.70 5.22
CA SER A 37 12.20 12.15 6.00
C SER A 37 11.83 12.51 7.44
N GLY A 38 10.55 12.61 7.77
CA GLY A 38 10.07 12.88 9.13
C GLY A 38 9.58 11.62 9.83
N THR A 39 9.88 11.48 11.12
CA THR A 39 9.31 10.41 11.95
C THR A 39 7.81 10.64 12.17
N ILE A 40 6.98 9.69 11.73
CA ILE A 40 5.52 9.72 11.93
C ILE A 40 5.17 8.98 13.24
N PHE A 41 5.88 7.89 13.53
CA PHE A 41 5.71 7.06 14.71
C PHE A 41 7.04 6.84 15.41
N SER A 42 7.05 6.85 16.74
CA SER A 42 8.18 6.34 17.53
C SER A 42 7.64 5.39 18.59
N PRO A 43 8.22 4.19 18.79
CA PRO A 43 7.78 3.25 19.83
C PRO A 43 7.71 3.87 21.24
N LYS A 44 8.57 4.87 21.54
CA LYS A 44 8.55 5.62 22.80
C LYS A 44 7.28 6.47 22.98
N LYS A 45 6.70 6.98 21.88
CA LYS A 45 5.41 7.68 21.89
C LYS A 45 4.23 6.70 21.97
N GLY A 46 4.38 5.47 21.45
CA GLY A 46 3.36 4.43 21.56
C GLY A 46 3.04 4.05 23.00
N ILE A 47 4.06 3.96 23.86
CA ILE A 47 3.89 3.71 25.30
C ILE A 47 3.15 4.88 25.99
N TYR A 48 3.41 6.12 25.57
CA TYR A 48 2.73 7.31 26.11
C TYR A 48 1.23 7.33 25.77
N HIS A 49 0.85 6.93 24.55
CA HIS A 49 -0.55 6.87 24.13
C HIS A 49 -1.32 5.69 24.76
N LEU A 50 -0.63 4.60 25.14
CA LEU A 50 -1.25 3.50 25.90
C LEU A 50 -1.75 3.96 27.30
N LEU A 51 -1.17 5.04 27.84
CA LEU A 51 -1.50 5.61 29.16
C LEU A 51 -2.48 6.80 29.10
N HIS A 52 -2.84 7.29 27.90
CA HIS A 52 -3.75 8.43 27.73
C HIS A 52 -5.07 8.00 27.05
N PRO A 53 -6.18 7.88 27.80
CA PRO A 53 -7.43 7.28 27.30
C PRO A 53 -8.19 8.12 26.24
N LEU A 54 -7.82 9.39 26.04
CA LEU A 54 -8.53 10.32 25.13
C LEU A 54 -7.86 10.48 23.75
N SER A 55 -6.70 9.84 23.51
CA SER A 55 -6.04 9.87 22.20
C SER A 55 -5.51 8.47 21.87
N THR A 56 -6.09 7.82 20.87
CA THR A 56 -5.56 6.54 20.40
C THR A 56 -4.31 6.76 19.55
N MET A 57 -3.40 5.80 19.53
CA MET A 57 -2.23 5.84 18.63
C MET A 57 -2.62 6.00 17.15
N VAL A 58 -3.78 5.43 16.80
CA VAL A 58 -4.44 5.53 15.50
C VAL A 58 -4.75 6.98 15.15
N ASP A 59 -5.37 7.74 16.05
CA ASP A 59 -5.68 9.15 15.84
C ASP A 59 -4.43 9.99 15.62
N GLY A 60 -3.35 9.65 16.33
CA GLY A 60 -2.04 10.30 16.17
C GLY A 60 -1.50 10.15 14.75
N VAL A 61 -1.49 8.92 14.22
CA VAL A 61 -1.03 8.63 12.85
C VAL A 61 -1.91 9.32 11.81
N ARG A 62 -3.25 9.22 11.95
CA ARG A 62 -4.19 9.95 11.07
C ARG A 62 -3.89 11.45 11.06
N LYS A 63 -3.71 12.07 12.23
CA LYS A 63 -3.44 13.52 12.34
C LYS A 63 -2.12 13.91 11.66
N GLN A 64 -1.10 13.05 11.69
CA GLN A 64 0.14 13.29 10.94
C GLN A 64 -0.11 13.28 9.42
N TYR A 65 -0.88 12.31 8.92
CA TYR A 65 -1.27 12.29 7.50
C TYR A 65 -2.10 13.51 7.10
N GLU A 66 -3.05 13.93 7.93
CA GLU A 66 -3.85 15.15 7.68
C GLU A 66 -2.98 16.41 7.67
N THR A 67 -2.10 16.56 8.67
CA THR A 67 -1.34 17.80 8.85
C THR A 67 -0.22 17.94 7.83
N LYS A 68 0.44 16.82 7.46
CA LYS A 68 1.67 16.85 6.66
C LYS A 68 1.50 16.46 5.21
N LEU A 69 0.40 15.78 4.83
CA LEU A 69 0.30 15.14 3.51
C LEU A 69 -1.01 15.44 2.77
N PHE A 70 -2.15 15.08 3.37
CA PHE A 70 -3.43 15.05 2.66
C PHE A 70 -4.37 16.20 3.00
N GLY A 71 -4.12 16.95 4.07
CA GLY A 71 -5.12 17.84 4.63
C GLY A 71 -6.31 17.05 5.19
N LYS A 72 -7.45 17.74 5.37
CA LYS A 72 -8.70 17.15 5.86
C LYS A 72 -9.67 16.78 4.73
N ILE A 73 -9.12 16.48 3.54
CA ILE A 73 -9.94 16.15 2.38
C ILE A 73 -10.74 14.86 2.63
N LYS A 74 -12.05 14.93 2.40
CA LYS A 74 -12.93 13.77 2.37
C LYS A 74 -12.69 12.96 1.09
N LEU A 75 -12.79 11.63 1.18
CA LEU A 75 -12.66 10.75 0.00
C LEU A 75 -13.65 11.16 -1.10
N ARG A 76 -14.91 11.44 -0.74
CA ARG A 76 -15.96 11.96 -1.65
C ARG A 76 -15.64 13.30 -2.33
N ASN A 77 -14.54 13.96 -1.97
CA ASN A 77 -14.10 15.22 -2.58
C ASN A 77 -12.86 15.03 -3.47
N ILE A 78 -12.31 13.82 -3.58
CA ILE A 78 -11.18 13.51 -4.48
C ILE A 78 -11.65 13.63 -5.93
N ALA A 79 -11.01 14.47 -6.75
CA ALA A 79 -11.43 14.69 -8.13
C ALA A 79 -11.69 13.37 -8.90
N HIS A 80 -12.89 13.24 -9.45
CA HIS A 80 -13.30 12.12 -10.30
C HIS A 80 -13.61 12.69 -11.69
N ILE A 81 -12.55 12.83 -12.49
CA ILE A 81 -12.60 13.36 -13.86
C ILE A 81 -12.11 12.28 -14.83
N PRO A 82 -12.50 12.33 -16.12
CA PRO A 82 -11.98 11.39 -17.12
C PRO A 82 -10.45 11.33 -17.10
N GLY A 83 -9.92 10.11 -16.98
CA GLY A 83 -8.48 9.85 -16.91
C GLY A 83 -7.86 9.93 -15.51
N ALA A 84 -8.57 10.38 -14.47
CA ALA A 84 -8.11 10.27 -13.10
C ALA A 84 -8.29 8.83 -12.57
N PRO A 85 -7.33 8.29 -11.81
CA PRO A 85 -7.44 6.95 -11.24
C PRO A 85 -8.49 6.88 -10.13
N GLU A 86 -9.16 5.74 -10.03
CA GLU A 86 -9.94 5.39 -8.84
C GLU A 86 -8.99 4.85 -7.77
N PHE A 87 -9.14 5.34 -6.54
CA PHE A 87 -8.38 4.85 -5.38
C PHE A 87 -9.28 4.00 -4.49
N ILE A 88 -8.81 2.78 -4.21
CA ILE A 88 -9.45 1.84 -3.28
C ILE A 88 -8.42 1.47 -2.23
N PHE A 89 -8.72 1.78 -0.98
CA PHE A 89 -7.88 1.43 0.17
C PHE A 89 -8.42 0.16 0.83
N TYR A 90 -7.52 -0.69 1.30
CA TYR A 90 -7.88 -1.95 1.94
C TYR A 90 -7.73 -1.82 3.45
N GLY A 91 -8.75 -2.26 4.18
CA GLY A 91 -8.68 -2.59 5.59
C GLY A 91 -9.12 -4.03 5.81
N THR A 92 -9.07 -4.47 7.06
CA THR A 92 -9.65 -5.74 7.50
C THR A 92 -10.63 -5.45 8.63
N ASN A 93 -11.84 -5.99 8.55
CA ASN A 93 -12.80 -5.90 9.64
C ASN A 93 -12.51 -7.01 10.65
N LEU A 94 -12.27 -6.64 11.91
CA LEU A 94 -11.90 -7.58 12.97
C LEU A 94 -13.09 -8.43 13.43
N ASP A 95 -14.31 -7.91 13.35
CA ASP A 95 -15.51 -8.65 13.74
C ASP A 95 -15.90 -9.70 12.70
N THR A 96 -15.88 -9.33 11.41
CA THR A 96 -16.31 -10.22 10.31
C THR A 96 -15.15 -11.04 9.72
N GLY A 97 -13.90 -10.61 9.93
CA GLY A 97 -12.70 -11.29 9.44
C GLY A 97 -12.45 -11.13 7.93
N VAL A 98 -13.08 -10.14 7.28
CA VAL A 98 -13.02 -9.96 5.82
C VAL A 98 -12.38 -8.65 5.41
N SER A 99 -11.99 -8.56 4.12
CA SER A 99 -11.50 -7.31 3.54
C SER A 99 -12.58 -6.23 3.58
N VAL A 100 -12.18 -5.04 4.03
CA VAL A 100 -12.95 -3.82 3.91
C VAL A 100 -12.36 -3.01 2.76
N ARG A 101 -13.21 -2.62 1.81
CA ARG A 101 -12.80 -1.79 0.68
C ARG A 101 -13.31 -0.39 0.89
N ILE A 102 -12.41 0.57 0.97
CA ILE A 102 -12.73 1.98 1.22
C ILE A 102 -12.45 2.75 -0.07
N GLY A 103 -13.51 3.10 -0.78
CA GLY A 103 -13.46 3.88 -2.01
C GLY A 103 -13.98 5.29 -1.81
N ARG A 104 -13.99 6.07 -2.90
CA ARG A 104 -14.52 7.43 -2.92
C ARG A 104 -15.98 7.51 -2.45
N GLU A 105 -16.82 6.63 -2.99
CA GLU A 105 -18.28 6.69 -2.83
C GLU A 105 -18.81 5.75 -1.75
N SER A 106 -18.08 4.67 -1.45
CA SER A 106 -18.57 3.63 -0.55
C SER A 106 -17.46 2.92 0.20
N ILE A 107 -17.79 2.46 1.41
CA ILE A 107 -17.06 1.44 2.16
C ILE A 107 -17.83 0.12 2.08
N ARG A 108 -17.13 -1.00 1.89
CA ARG A 108 -17.77 -2.30 1.61
C ARG A 108 -17.18 -3.43 2.44
N ASP A 109 -18.06 -4.22 3.04
CA ASP A 109 -17.82 -5.51 3.69
C ASP A 109 -18.97 -6.44 3.27
N TYR A 110 -18.67 -7.58 2.65
CA TYR A 110 -19.73 -8.40 2.07
C TYR A 110 -20.66 -9.08 3.10
N HIS A 111 -20.28 -9.12 4.38
CA HIS A 111 -21.15 -9.63 5.46
C HIS A 111 -22.13 -8.58 5.98
N ILE A 112 -21.72 -7.32 6.06
CA ILE A 112 -22.54 -6.23 6.63
C ILE A 112 -22.98 -5.20 5.59
N GLY A 113 -22.65 -5.39 4.31
CA GLY A 113 -23.11 -4.55 3.21
C GLY A 113 -22.16 -3.43 2.81
N SER A 114 -22.71 -2.44 2.12
CA SER A 114 -21.97 -1.24 1.69
C SER A 114 -22.58 0.00 2.32
N ALA A 115 -21.72 0.91 2.79
CA ALA A 115 -22.13 2.21 3.30
C ALA A 115 -21.67 3.31 2.34
N ASN A 116 -22.60 4.20 2.02
CA ASN A 116 -22.32 5.49 1.39
C ASN A 116 -22.35 6.59 2.46
N ASP A 117 -22.00 7.82 2.07
CA ASP A 117 -22.02 8.99 2.96
C ASP A 117 -21.12 8.90 4.20
N HIS A 118 -20.08 8.06 4.14
CA HIS A 118 -19.24 7.71 5.29
C HIS A 118 -18.36 8.85 5.84
N ASP A 119 -18.24 9.98 5.14
CA ASP A 119 -17.45 11.16 5.55
C ASP A 119 -15.96 10.95 5.89
N ILE A 120 -15.45 9.72 5.71
CA ILE A 120 -14.05 9.33 5.84
C ILE A 120 -13.12 10.26 5.01
N THR A 121 -12.06 10.75 5.66
CA THR A 121 -10.98 11.50 5.02
C THR A 121 -9.98 10.57 4.33
N LEU A 122 -9.27 11.07 3.32
CA LEU A 122 -8.18 10.32 2.70
C LEU A 122 -7.15 9.85 3.74
N ALA A 123 -6.81 10.72 4.69
CA ALA A 123 -5.91 10.39 5.79
C ALA A 123 -6.47 9.27 6.70
N GLN A 124 -7.77 9.25 6.98
CA GLN A 124 -8.41 8.18 7.74
C GLN A 124 -8.33 6.85 6.98
N ALA A 125 -8.62 6.84 5.68
CA ALA A 125 -8.53 5.63 4.85
C ALA A 125 -7.11 5.06 4.79
N VAL A 126 -6.11 5.92 4.60
CA VAL A 126 -4.69 5.52 4.64
C VAL A 126 -4.30 5.02 6.03
N SER A 127 -4.78 5.67 7.11
CA SER A 127 -4.48 5.22 8.48
C SER A 127 -5.06 3.85 8.81
N ILE A 128 -6.24 3.51 8.29
CA ILE A 128 -6.83 2.17 8.40
C ILE A 128 -6.00 1.17 7.61
N SER A 129 -5.61 1.53 6.38
CA SER A 129 -4.83 0.64 5.52
C SER A 129 -3.43 0.35 6.04
N SER A 130 -2.90 1.16 6.96
CA SER A 130 -1.59 0.99 7.61
C SER A 130 -1.69 0.63 9.10
N ALA A 131 -2.87 0.24 9.58
CA ALA A 131 -3.17 0.00 11.00
C ALA A 131 -2.64 -1.35 11.51
N PHE A 132 -1.34 -1.60 11.34
CA PHE A 132 -0.75 -2.92 11.66
C PHE A 132 -0.78 -3.22 13.18
N PRO A 133 -1.29 -4.40 13.61
CA PRO A 133 -1.33 -4.79 15.01
C PRO A 133 0.05 -4.91 15.68
N PRO A 134 0.15 -4.82 17.02
CA PRO A 134 -0.94 -4.60 17.98
C PRO A 134 -1.19 -3.12 18.32
N PHE A 135 -0.29 -2.21 17.94
CA PHE A 135 -0.30 -0.86 18.48
C PHE A 135 -1.15 0.14 17.68
N LEU A 136 -1.33 -0.10 16.38
CA LEU A 136 -2.10 0.77 15.49
C LEU A 136 -3.50 0.20 15.19
N SER A 137 -3.93 -0.82 15.93
CA SER A 137 -5.21 -1.51 15.76
C SER A 137 -5.90 -1.67 17.11
N PRO A 138 -7.24 -1.65 17.18
CA PRO A 138 -8.16 -1.36 16.09
C PRO A 138 -8.31 0.14 15.80
N VAL A 139 -8.70 0.48 14.58
CA VAL A 139 -9.31 1.76 14.21
C VAL A 139 -10.83 1.62 14.40
N LEU A 140 -11.37 2.38 15.35
CA LEU A 140 -12.81 2.39 15.63
C LEU A 140 -13.49 3.52 14.87
N LEU A 141 -14.58 3.22 14.16
CA LEU A 141 -15.42 4.21 13.48
C LEU A 141 -16.88 4.04 13.87
N ASP A 142 -17.59 5.17 13.95
CA ASP A 142 -19.04 5.20 14.11
C ASP A 142 -19.71 5.32 12.73
N GLY A 143 -20.37 4.25 12.31
CA GLY A 143 -21.11 4.17 11.04
C GLY A 143 -22.62 4.34 11.18
N SER A 144 -23.11 4.72 12.37
CA SER A 144 -24.56 4.83 12.65
C SER A 144 -25.28 5.90 11.82
N SER A 145 -24.54 6.91 11.38
CA SER A 145 -25.05 8.00 10.53
C SER A 145 -24.92 7.74 9.02
N TRP A 146 -24.35 6.60 8.63
CA TRP A 146 -24.08 6.29 7.22
C TRP A 146 -25.28 5.65 6.53
N THR A 147 -25.33 5.78 5.21
CA THR A 147 -26.39 5.18 4.38
C THR A 147 -26.00 3.76 3.99
N TRP A 148 -26.55 2.76 4.66
CA TRP A 148 -26.23 1.35 4.43
C TRP A 148 -27.13 0.68 3.40
N ARG A 149 -26.54 -0.18 2.58
CA ARG A 149 -27.21 -1.12 1.67
C ARG A 149 -26.79 -2.54 2.00
N ASP A 150 -27.75 -3.44 2.08
CA ASP A 150 -27.51 -4.84 2.38
C ASP A 150 -26.72 -5.54 1.27
N SER A 151 -26.03 -6.61 1.65
CA SER A 151 -25.28 -7.47 0.73
C SER A 151 -26.12 -8.68 0.37
N GLU A 152 -26.05 -9.14 -0.89
CA GLU A 152 -26.63 -10.43 -1.29
C GLU A 152 -25.98 -11.62 -0.60
N TYR A 153 -24.75 -11.44 -0.07
CA TYR A 153 -23.97 -12.47 0.64
C TYR A 153 -24.09 -12.38 2.17
N GLN A 154 -25.04 -11.57 2.66
CA GLN A 154 -25.30 -11.38 4.08
C GLN A 154 -25.72 -12.71 4.74
N LYS A 155 -24.99 -13.11 5.78
CA LYS A 155 -25.24 -14.37 6.53
C LYS A 155 -25.51 -14.14 8.02
N LEU A 156 -25.38 -12.90 8.50
CA LEU A 156 -25.50 -12.56 9.91
C LEU A 156 -26.94 -12.16 10.26
N PRO A 157 -27.38 -12.39 11.51
CA PRO A 157 -28.64 -11.85 12.02
C PRO A 157 -28.70 -10.32 11.90
N GLU A 158 -29.89 -9.76 11.65
CA GLU A 158 -30.09 -8.31 11.50
C GLU A 158 -29.61 -7.51 12.73
N VAL A 159 -29.80 -8.07 13.93
CA VAL A 159 -29.34 -7.44 15.18
C VAL A 159 -27.83 -7.27 15.23
N ASP A 160 -27.08 -8.29 14.77
CA ASP A 160 -25.62 -8.24 14.74
C ASP A 160 -25.14 -7.28 13.67
N ILE A 161 -25.79 -7.27 12.50
CA ILE A 161 -25.46 -6.33 11.42
C ILE A 161 -25.67 -4.90 11.86
N LYS A 162 -26.79 -4.59 12.51
CA LYS A 162 -27.04 -3.24 13.03
C LYS A 162 -25.97 -2.82 14.04
N ARG A 163 -25.57 -3.72 14.95
CA ARG A 163 -24.48 -3.47 15.90
C ARG A 163 -23.16 -3.18 15.17
N LEU A 164 -22.78 -4.04 14.22
CA LEU A 164 -21.54 -3.93 13.46
C LEU A 164 -21.50 -2.69 12.56
N ARG A 165 -22.62 -2.28 11.98
CA ARG A 165 -22.74 -1.05 11.17
C ARG A 165 -22.56 0.22 12.01
N ASN A 166 -22.96 0.18 13.28
CA ASN A 166 -22.78 1.29 14.20
C ASN A 166 -21.34 1.38 14.71
N GLU A 167 -20.74 0.24 15.07
CA GLU A 167 -19.41 0.18 15.68
C GLU A 167 -18.46 -0.67 14.82
N LEU A 168 -17.68 0.00 13.97
CA LEU A 168 -16.77 -0.65 13.04
C LEU A 168 -15.37 -0.74 13.66
N ALA A 169 -14.81 -1.95 13.73
CA ALA A 169 -13.45 -2.18 14.20
C ALA A 169 -12.55 -2.67 13.05
N PHE A 170 -11.72 -1.77 12.51
CA PHE A 170 -10.85 -2.07 11.37
C PHE A 170 -9.38 -2.18 11.77
N CYS A 171 -8.62 -2.93 10.99
CA CYS A 171 -7.16 -2.97 11.05
C CYS A 171 -6.56 -3.01 9.63
N ASP A 172 -5.23 -3.14 9.57
CA ASP A 172 -4.45 -3.18 8.33
C ASP A 172 -5.02 -4.12 7.27
N GLY A 173 -5.08 -3.66 6.02
CA GLY A 173 -5.54 -4.47 4.88
C GLY A 173 -4.62 -5.65 4.57
N GLY A 174 -3.35 -5.56 4.95
CA GLY A 174 -2.34 -6.61 4.80
C GLY A 174 -2.63 -7.88 5.59
N LEU A 175 -3.47 -7.80 6.63
CA LEU A 175 -3.94 -8.99 7.34
C LEU A 175 -4.82 -9.89 6.46
N TYR A 176 -5.55 -9.32 5.49
CA TYR A 176 -6.44 -10.06 4.59
C TYR A 176 -5.93 -10.16 3.15
N ASP A 177 -5.40 -9.06 2.60
CA ASP A 177 -4.86 -9.00 1.24
C ASP A 177 -3.81 -7.89 1.07
N ASN A 178 -2.57 -8.21 1.45
CA ASN A 178 -1.43 -7.27 1.34
C ASN A 178 -1.10 -6.84 -0.09
N MET A 179 -1.56 -7.56 -1.11
CA MET A 179 -1.27 -7.20 -2.51
C MET A 179 -2.45 -6.48 -3.18
N GLY A 180 -3.60 -6.39 -2.50
CA GLY A 180 -4.83 -5.79 -3.03
C GLY A 180 -5.38 -6.47 -4.29
N LEU A 181 -5.02 -7.75 -4.51
CA LEU A 181 -5.34 -8.48 -5.73
C LEU A 181 -6.70 -9.19 -5.70
N GLU A 182 -7.27 -9.47 -4.53
CA GLU A 182 -8.52 -10.21 -4.37
C GLU A 182 -9.68 -9.55 -5.15
N MET A 183 -9.76 -8.21 -5.15
CA MET A 183 -10.81 -7.52 -5.92
C MET A 183 -10.61 -7.63 -7.43
N LEU A 184 -9.36 -7.71 -7.88
CA LEU A 184 -9.01 -7.75 -9.29
C LEU A 184 -9.21 -9.14 -9.90
N TRP A 185 -9.22 -10.20 -9.09
CA TRP A 185 -9.28 -11.60 -9.53
C TRP A 185 -10.67 -12.09 -9.88
N LYS A 186 -11.30 -11.42 -10.84
CA LYS A 186 -12.55 -11.88 -11.44
C LYS A 186 -12.25 -12.58 -12.75
N HIS A 187 -12.82 -13.77 -12.95
CA HIS A 187 -12.54 -14.61 -14.13
C HIS A 187 -13.77 -14.72 -15.03
N GLY A 188 -13.54 -15.15 -16.27
CA GLY A 188 -14.60 -15.35 -17.26
C GLY A 188 -15.40 -14.08 -17.51
N GLU A 189 -16.73 -14.18 -17.48
CA GLU A 189 -17.65 -13.07 -17.75
C GLU A 189 -17.58 -11.94 -16.71
N ASN A 190 -17.04 -12.22 -15.51
CA ASN A 190 -16.92 -11.22 -14.45
C ASN A 190 -15.59 -10.44 -14.49
N LYS A 191 -14.69 -10.77 -15.42
CA LYS A 191 -13.37 -10.14 -15.51
C LYS A 191 -13.52 -8.66 -15.88
N GLU A 192 -13.05 -7.78 -15.01
CA GLU A 192 -13.17 -6.32 -15.18
C GLU A 192 -11.90 -5.68 -15.76
N TYR A 193 -10.74 -6.30 -15.58
CA TYR A 193 -9.44 -5.71 -15.93
C TYR A 193 -8.61 -6.65 -16.77
N ASP A 194 -8.10 -6.19 -17.92
CA ASP A 194 -7.22 -6.99 -18.77
C ASP A 194 -5.76 -6.98 -18.34
N THR A 195 -5.33 -5.86 -17.75
CA THR A 195 -3.94 -5.64 -17.35
C THR A 195 -3.89 -5.36 -15.85
N VAL A 196 -3.05 -6.10 -15.13
CA VAL A 196 -2.83 -5.95 -13.69
C VAL A 196 -1.36 -5.72 -13.44
N PHE A 197 -1.02 -4.62 -12.75
CA PHE A 197 0.34 -4.36 -12.27
C PHE A 197 0.37 -4.49 -10.75
N SER A 198 1.41 -5.12 -10.21
CA SER A 198 1.55 -5.30 -8.77
C SER A 198 2.97 -4.96 -8.32
N CYS A 199 3.07 -3.92 -7.48
CA CYS A 199 4.29 -3.47 -6.82
C CYS A 199 4.27 -3.92 -5.36
N ASP A 200 5.30 -4.66 -4.93
CA ASP A 200 5.43 -5.17 -3.58
C ASP A 200 6.67 -4.59 -2.88
N ALA A 201 6.43 -3.65 -1.97
CA ALA A 201 7.48 -3.06 -1.13
C ALA A 201 7.60 -3.77 0.24
N GLY A 202 6.99 -4.95 0.41
CA GLY A 202 6.99 -5.65 1.69
C GLY A 202 8.38 -6.13 2.10
N ALA A 203 8.68 -6.04 3.40
CA ALA A 203 9.97 -6.46 3.94
C ALA A 203 10.24 -7.96 3.67
N PRO A 204 11.51 -8.31 3.37
CA PRO A 204 11.97 -9.69 3.36
C PRO A 204 11.60 -10.44 4.62
N PHE A 205 11.14 -11.68 4.48
CA PHE A 205 10.93 -12.54 5.64
C PHE A 205 12.29 -13.06 6.15
N PRO A 206 12.73 -12.70 7.37
CA PRO A 206 14.07 -13.05 7.82
C PRO A 206 14.17 -14.56 8.07
N ALA A 207 15.14 -15.18 7.40
CA ALA A 207 15.53 -16.57 7.58
C ALA A 207 17.08 -16.65 7.62
N PRO A 208 17.69 -17.14 8.71
CA PRO A 208 17.06 -17.69 9.93
C PRO A 208 16.43 -16.63 10.85
N TRP A 209 15.52 -17.05 11.75
CA TRP A 209 14.93 -16.17 12.77
C TRP A 209 15.99 -15.80 13.82
N ASN A 210 16.72 -14.73 13.56
CA ASN A 210 17.80 -14.22 14.41
C ASN A 210 17.33 -13.15 15.39
N SER A 211 16.29 -13.47 16.15
CA SER A 211 15.77 -12.56 17.17
C SER A 211 16.23 -12.99 18.57
N ARG A 212 16.68 -12.04 19.39
CA ARG A 212 16.92 -12.24 20.83
C ARG A 212 15.73 -12.87 21.54
N TRP A 213 14.50 -12.59 21.08
CA TRP A 213 13.26 -13.17 21.60
C TRP A 213 13.14 -14.69 21.41
N ARG A 214 13.91 -15.28 20.49
CA ARG A 214 13.99 -16.74 20.29
C ARG A 214 14.53 -17.45 21.54
N TRP A 215 15.47 -16.82 22.24
CA TRP A 215 16.19 -17.43 23.36
C TRP A 215 15.50 -17.22 24.71
N PHE A 216 14.68 -16.17 24.86
CA PHE A 216 14.08 -15.81 26.14
C PHE A 216 12.66 -16.33 26.36
N GLY A 217 12.21 -17.32 25.58
CA GLY A 217 10.89 -17.93 25.78
C GLY A 217 9.69 -16.98 25.63
N ASN A 218 9.88 -15.77 25.10
CA ASN A 218 8.84 -14.74 25.06
C ASN A 218 7.68 -15.17 24.14
N TRP A 219 6.52 -15.46 24.75
CA TRP A 219 5.28 -15.81 24.05
C TRP A 219 4.88 -14.74 23.04
N ILE A 220 5.00 -13.45 23.39
CA ILE A 220 4.63 -12.32 22.51
C ILE A 220 5.51 -12.33 21.26
N GLY A 221 6.82 -12.53 21.41
CA GLY A 221 7.74 -12.61 20.27
C GLY A 221 7.45 -13.82 19.37
N LYS A 222 7.03 -14.95 19.95
CA LYS A 222 6.58 -16.12 19.19
C LYS A 222 5.27 -15.84 18.45
N PHE A 223 4.31 -15.16 19.08
CA PHE A 223 3.03 -14.79 18.47
C PHE A 223 3.20 -13.83 17.28
N LEU A 224 4.05 -12.81 17.43
CA LEU A 224 4.40 -11.91 16.33
C LEU A 224 5.07 -12.69 15.18
N ARG A 225 6.01 -13.58 15.49
CA ARG A 225 6.64 -14.44 14.47
C ARG A 225 5.64 -15.37 13.77
N MET A 226 4.68 -15.94 14.49
CA MET A 226 3.62 -16.76 13.89
C MET A 226 2.76 -15.91 12.94
N SER A 227 2.40 -14.70 13.35
CA SER A 227 1.65 -13.76 12.52
C SER A 227 2.43 -13.41 11.24
N ASP A 228 3.72 -13.10 11.35
CA ASP A 228 4.59 -12.85 10.19
C ASP A 228 4.63 -14.04 9.23
N ILE A 229 4.68 -15.27 9.76
CA ILE A 229 4.68 -16.50 8.94
C ILE A 229 3.35 -16.62 8.18
N MET A 230 2.22 -16.43 8.86
CA MET A 230 0.89 -16.54 8.24
C MET A 230 0.72 -15.52 7.12
N VAL A 231 1.07 -14.25 7.37
CA VAL A 231 1.01 -13.18 6.37
C VAL A 231 1.96 -13.45 5.21
N ASN A 232 3.18 -13.92 5.47
CA ASN A 232 4.14 -14.24 4.40
C ASN A 232 3.65 -15.41 3.51
N GLN A 233 3.01 -16.44 4.09
CA GLN A 233 2.45 -17.55 3.32
C GLN A 233 1.28 -17.10 2.44
N GLN A 234 0.38 -16.27 2.97
CA GLN A 234 -0.69 -15.66 2.19
C GLN A 234 -0.12 -14.86 1.03
N ARG A 235 0.87 -13.98 1.28
CA ARG A 235 1.53 -13.21 0.21
C ARG A 235 2.19 -14.12 -0.83
N ALA A 236 2.87 -15.18 -0.41
CA ALA A 236 3.50 -16.15 -1.33
C ALA A 236 2.47 -16.89 -2.20
N LEU A 237 1.33 -17.31 -1.63
CA LEU A 237 0.23 -17.90 -2.39
C LEU A 237 -0.34 -16.91 -3.40
N ARG A 238 -0.48 -15.64 -3.00
CA ARG A 238 -1.01 -14.60 -3.88
C ARG A 238 -0.08 -14.33 -5.07
N LYS A 239 1.23 -14.22 -4.83
CA LYS A 239 2.27 -14.09 -5.87
C LYS A 239 2.25 -15.26 -6.85
N ARG A 240 2.17 -16.50 -6.35
CA ARG A 240 2.11 -17.70 -7.20
C ARG A 240 0.87 -17.71 -8.09
N THR A 241 -0.27 -17.30 -7.54
CA THR A 241 -1.53 -17.21 -8.30
C THR A 241 -1.43 -16.15 -9.39
N LEU A 242 -0.93 -14.95 -9.06
CA LEU A 242 -0.71 -13.89 -10.04
C LEU A 242 0.22 -14.34 -11.18
N ALA A 243 1.34 -14.98 -10.85
CA ALA A 243 2.27 -15.51 -11.85
C ALA A 243 1.64 -16.56 -12.76
N ARG A 244 0.81 -17.47 -12.20
CA ARG A 244 0.06 -18.45 -12.99
C ARG A 244 -0.92 -17.76 -13.93
N ASN A 245 -1.63 -16.74 -13.48
CA ASN A 245 -2.61 -16.05 -14.32
C ASN A 245 -1.92 -15.30 -15.47
N TYR A 246 -0.72 -14.74 -15.25
CA TYR A 246 0.10 -14.19 -16.34
C TYR A 246 0.55 -15.27 -17.33
N GLN A 247 1.04 -16.41 -16.84
CA GLN A 247 1.48 -17.52 -17.68
C GLN A 247 0.34 -18.16 -18.49
N ALA A 248 -0.86 -18.21 -17.92
CA ALA A 248 -2.06 -18.68 -18.58
C ALA A 248 -2.66 -17.65 -19.56
N GLY A 249 -2.13 -16.41 -19.60
CA GLY A 249 -2.66 -15.33 -20.42
C GLY A 249 -3.99 -14.77 -19.94
N GLU A 250 -4.43 -15.10 -18.71
CA GLU A 250 -5.68 -14.57 -18.14
C GLU A 250 -5.57 -13.06 -17.89
N TYR A 251 -4.41 -12.59 -17.44
CA TYR A 251 -4.09 -11.17 -17.30
C TYR A 251 -2.77 -10.86 -17.99
N ARG A 252 -2.68 -9.65 -18.55
CA ARG A 252 -1.40 -9.03 -18.91
C ARG A 252 -0.85 -8.26 -17.72
N GLY A 253 0.44 -7.94 -17.73
CA GLY A 253 1.02 -7.00 -16.79
C GLY A 253 2.37 -7.43 -16.26
N ALA A 254 2.73 -6.91 -15.10
CA ALA A 254 4.03 -7.15 -14.50
C ALA A 254 3.95 -7.12 -12.98
N TYR A 255 4.85 -7.89 -12.35
CA TYR A 255 5.06 -7.90 -10.91
C TYR A 255 6.50 -7.48 -10.61
N TRP A 256 6.69 -6.66 -9.59
CA TRP A 256 8.02 -6.33 -9.07
C TRP A 256 8.02 -6.19 -7.56
N CYS A 257 9.15 -6.54 -6.98
CA CYS A 257 9.38 -6.52 -5.54
C CYS A 257 10.72 -5.86 -5.22
N ILE A 258 10.84 -5.22 -4.06
CA ILE A 258 12.10 -4.70 -3.55
C ILE A 258 13.21 -5.76 -3.47
N GLU A 259 12.83 -7.04 -3.33
CA GLU A 259 13.75 -8.17 -3.26
C GLU A 259 14.28 -8.64 -4.61
N ASN A 260 13.62 -8.29 -5.72
CA ASN A 260 14.03 -8.77 -7.05
C ASN A 260 15.51 -8.45 -7.28
N ARG A 261 16.21 -9.30 -8.03
CA ARG A 261 17.61 -9.07 -8.38
C ARG A 261 17.64 -8.26 -9.67
N LEU A 262 18.19 -7.05 -9.60
CA LEU A 262 18.57 -6.29 -10.79
C LEU A 262 19.96 -6.75 -11.24
N ASP A 263 20.17 -6.88 -12.54
CA ASP A 263 21.51 -7.07 -13.10
C ASP A 263 22.18 -5.71 -13.31
N PHE A 264 23.31 -5.47 -12.63
CA PHE A 264 24.10 -4.27 -12.80
C PHE A 264 24.47 -4.01 -14.27
N ARG A 265 24.69 -5.05 -15.07
CA ARG A 265 25.02 -4.93 -16.50
C ARG A 265 23.94 -4.19 -17.28
N ASN A 266 22.68 -4.35 -16.87
CA ASN A 266 21.56 -3.65 -17.48
C ASN A 266 21.55 -2.17 -17.12
N TYR A 267 22.22 -1.70 -16.06
CA TYR A 267 22.14 -0.31 -15.58
C TYR A 267 23.50 0.35 -15.32
N CYS A 268 24.59 -0.23 -15.82
CA CYS A 268 25.94 0.30 -15.63
C CYS A 268 26.10 1.74 -16.12
N SER A 269 25.32 2.18 -17.12
CA SER A 269 25.30 3.58 -17.59
C SER A 269 24.63 4.54 -16.61
N LEU A 270 23.70 4.06 -15.78
CA LEU A 270 22.99 4.86 -14.78
C LEU A 270 23.77 4.95 -13.46
N PHE A 271 24.60 3.94 -13.20
CA PHE A 271 25.43 3.86 -12.00
C PHE A 271 26.89 4.04 -12.37
N ALA A 272 27.49 5.16 -11.97
CA ALA A 272 28.88 5.49 -12.31
C ALA A 272 29.90 4.38 -11.94
N THR A 273 29.65 3.62 -10.87
CA THR A 273 30.51 2.50 -10.44
C THR A 273 29.69 1.33 -9.87
N PRO A 274 30.24 0.09 -9.87
CA PRO A 274 29.62 -1.05 -9.18
C PRO A 274 29.38 -0.80 -7.68
N GLU A 275 30.29 -0.10 -7.00
CA GLU A 275 30.15 0.22 -5.57
C GLU A 275 28.92 1.10 -5.30
N LYS A 276 28.60 2.02 -6.21
CA LYS A 276 27.38 2.83 -6.11
C LYS A 276 26.13 1.95 -6.22
N PHE A 277 26.11 0.99 -7.13
CA PHE A 277 25.02 0.01 -7.25
C PHE A 277 24.92 -0.88 -6.00
N GLU A 278 26.04 -1.38 -5.50
CA GLU A 278 26.09 -2.20 -4.28
C GLU A 278 25.56 -1.45 -3.05
N SER A 279 25.71 -0.11 -3.00
CA SER A 279 25.14 0.70 -1.92
C SER A 279 23.61 0.61 -1.82
N TYR A 280 22.92 0.26 -2.92
CA TYR A 280 21.46 0.07 -2.95
C TYR A 280 21.04 -1.30 -2.41
N LEU A 281 21.94 -2.29 -2.31
CA LEU A 281 21.59 -3.59 -1.74
C LEU A 281 21.25 -3.51 -0.25
N ASN A 282 21.74 -2.49 0.46
CA ASN A 282 21.37 -2.24 1.85
C ASN A 282 19.91 -1.80 2.01
N LEU A 283 19.24 -1.32 0.95
CA LEU A 283 17.83 -0.93 1.01
C LEU A 283 16.90 -2.09 1.38
N LYS A 284 17.28 -3.33 1.02
CA LYS A 284 16.53 -4.54 1.41
C LYS A 284 16.51 -4.79 2.92
N LYS A 285 17.40 -4.15 3.67
CA LYS A 285 17.50 -4.23 5.14
C LYS A 285 16.75 -3.11 5.84
N LEU A 286 16.24 -2.11 5.11
CA LEU A 286 15.44 -1.05 5.70
C LEU A 286 14.16 -1.66 6.28
N GLY A 287 13.86 -1.34 7.53
CA GLY A 287 12.61 -1.76 8.16
C GLY A 287 11.42 -1.03 7.52
N THR A 288 10.27 -1.69 7.46
CA THR A 288 8.98 -1.09 7.04
C THR A 288 8.37 -0.21 8.14
N GLN A 289 9.20 0.34 9.03
CA GLN A 289 8.74 1.10 10.19
C GLN A 289 8.42 2.54 9.76
N LEU A 290 7.45 3.16 10.44
CA LEU A 290 7.06 4.58 10.24
C LEU A 290 8.06 5.58 10.86
N ASP A 291 9.34 5.19 10.87
CA ASP A 291 10.48 5.99 11.28
C ASP A 291 11.03 6.81 10.11
N ALA A 292 11.80 7.86 10.40
CA ALA A 292 12.46 8.64 9.37
C ALA A 292 13.55 7.81 8.68
N PHE A 293 13.65 7.92 7.36
CA PHE A 293 14.79 7.37 6.62
C PHE A 293 16.08 8.13 6.95
N SER A 294 17.20 7.42 6.98
CA SER A 294 18.53 8.02 7.17
C SER A 294 19.10 8.57 5.87
N GLY A 295 19.67 9.78 5.92
CA GLY A 295 20.40 10.37 4.79
C GLY A 295 19.58 10.39 3.51
N ASP A 296 20.11 9.79 2.44
CA ASP A 296 19.48 9.69 1.13
C ASP A 296 18.76 8.34 0.88
N ASP A 297 18.54 7.52 1.90
CA ASP A 297 17.94 6.18 1.73
C ASP A 297 16.54 6.24 1.09
N ASN A 298 15.74 7.27 1.38
CA ASN A 298 14.43 7.48 0.74
C ASN A 298 14.56 7.76 -0.77
N LYS A 299 15.53 8.58 -1.19
CA LYS A 299 15.81 8.87 -2.60
C LYS A 299 16.35 7.64 -3.31
N LYS A 300 17.23 6.88 -2.66
CA LYS A 300 17.72 5.60 -3.17
C LYS A 300 16.57 4.59 -3.32
N LEU A 301 15.60 4.55 -2.40
CA LEU A 301 14.39 3.73 -2.54
C LEU A 301 13.55 4.13 -3.75
N VAL A 302 13.38 5.42 -4.03
CA VAL A 302 12.68 5.89 -5.24
C VAL A 302 13.40 5.40 -6.50
N ASN A 303 14.72 5.57 -6.57
CA ASN A 303 15.54 5.07 -7.66
C ASN A 303 15.44 3.54 -7.81
N TRP A 304 15.47 2.81 -6.69
CA TRP A 304 15.36 1.35 -6.69
C TRP A 304 14.00 0.87 -7.22
N GLY A 305 12.91 1.50 -6.76
CA GLY A 305 11.56 1.23 -7.27
C GLY A 305 11.42 1.57 -8.76
N TYR A 306 12.04 2.66 -9.21
CA TYR A 306 12.08 3.06 -10.63
C TYR A 306 12.74 1.97 -11.49
N LEU A 307 13.92 1.49 -11.10
CA LEU A 307 14.65 0.46 -11.86
C LEU A 307 13.89 -0.87 -11.92
N HIS A 308 13.30 -1.28 -10.80
CA HIS A 308 12.46 -2.47 -10.77
C HIS A 308 11.23 -2.36 -11.65
N THR A 309 10.61 -1.17 -11.68
CA THR A 309 9.45 -0.90 -12.54
C THR A 309 9.85 -0.94 -14.01
N ASP A 310 10.94 -0.26 -14.39
CA ASP A 310 11.48 -0.24 -15.75
C ASP A 310 11.82 -1.65 -16.25
N GLU A 311 12.54 -2.46 -15.45
CA GLU A 311 12.87 -3.83 -15.84
C GLU A 311 11.63 -4.71 -16.02
N SER A 312 10.73 -4.67 -15.03
CA SER A 312 9.58 -5.58 -15.02
C SER A 312 8.58 -5.23 -16.11
N ILE A 313 8.29 -3.95 -16.35
CA ILE A 313 7.35 -3.55 -17.40
C ILE A 313 7.91 -3.91 -18.79
N ARG A 314 9.19 -3.61 -19.06
CA ARG A 314 9.81 -3.94 -20.36
C ARG A 314 9.91 -5.44 -20.61
N SER A 315 10.19 -6.22 -19.56
CA SER A 315 10.39 -7.66 -19.71
C SER A 315 9.08 -8.45 -19.81
N TRP A 316 8.03 -8.00 -19.13
CA TRP A 316 6.81 -8.79 -18.94
C TRP A 316 5.55 -8.20 -19.56
N TYR A 317 5.50 -6.88 -19.79
CA TYR A 317 4.29 -6.21 -20.28
C TYR A 317 4.43 -5.70 -21.72
N ASP A 318 5.45 -4.87 -21.97
CA ASP A 318 5.66 -4.22 -23.26
C ASP A 318 7.14 -3.95 -23.51
N SER A 319 7.77 -4.80 -24.34
CA SER A 319 9.18 -4.73 -24.68
C SER A 319 9.54 -3.58 -25.62
N SER A 320 8.53 -2.88 -26.16
CA SER A 320 8.73 -1.70 -27.00
C SER A 320 9.03 -0.43 -26.19
N ILE A 321 8.73 -0.44 -24.89
CA ILE A 321 9.00 0.69 -24.00
C ILE A 321 10.51 0.93 -23.93
N GLU A 322 10.91 2.15 -24.25
CA GLU A 322 12.29 2.58 -24.15
C GLU A 322 12.78 2.52 -22.70
N LYS A 323 14.01 2.04 -22.55
CA LYS A 323 14.68 1.97 -21.25
C LYS A 323 14.94 3.37 -20.70
N GLY A 324 14.68 3.55 -19.41
CA GLY A 324 15.03 4.75 -18.67
C GLY A 324 16.51 5.18 -18.83
N LEU A 325 16.73 6.44 -19.21
CA LEU A 325 18.06 7.01 -19.45
C LEU A 325 18.66 7.74 -18.22
N ALA A 326 17.85 8.01 -17.19
CA ALA A 326 18.28 8.72 -16.00
C ALA A 326 17.52 8.23 -14.75
N LEU A 327 18.20 8.25 -13.61
CA LEU A 327 17.56 8.00 -12.32
C LEU A 327 16.76 9.24 -11.86
N PRO A 328 15.63 9.06 -11.16
CA PRO A 328 14.92 10.17 -10.52
C PRO A 328 15.81 11.05 -9.62
N TYR A 329 16.73 10.43 -8.88
CA TYR A 329 17.73 11.09 -8.04
C TYR A 329 19.15 10.68 -8.42
N PRO A 330 19.78 11.30 -9.44
CA PRO A 330 21.11 10.90 -9.91
C PRO A 330 22.22 11.00 -8.85
N PHE A 331 22.06 11.93 -7.90
CA PHE A 331 23.06 12.24 -6.88
C PHE A 331 22.81 11.56 -5.52
N ALA A 332 21.75 10.75 -5.40
CA ALA A 332 21.46 9.98 -4.19
C ALA A 332 22.43 8.81 -3.97
#